data_AF-A0A2M8GHA9-F1
#
_entry.id   AF-A0A2M8GHA9-F1
#
_cell.length_a   1.000
_cell.length_b   1.000
_cell.length_c   1.000
_cell.angle_alpha   90.00
_cell.angle_beta   90.00
_cell.angle_gamma   90.00
#
_symmetry.space_group_name_H-M   'P 1'
#
loop_
_entity.id
_entity.type
_entity.pdbx_description
1 polymer ?
#
loop_
_entity_poly.entity_id
_entity_poly.type
_entity_poly.pdbx_seq_one_letter_code
_entity_poly.pdbx_strand_id
1 'polypeptide(L)'
;MRATQGLSADVRFVPPLFSQVCQQRGNTGRQESELVKNMDTVANFLIRIKNSSLAGKQNLAVPFSKFNHQMAIILEKEGFLEKTSLVEEKGRKKLVLALTKKDKKISKIEVRRISKPGRRVYAKASDLKRLRGSWITVVSTPEGLFNAKEALNQNLGGEIICKIAKI
;
A
#
# COMPACT_ATOMS: atom_id res chain seq x y z
N MET A 1 12.73 71.15 -29.56
CA MET A 1 11.74 70.56 -30.48
C MET A 1 12.36 69.39 -31.21
N ARG A 2 11.89 68.16 -30.94
CA ARG A 2 11.66 67.07 -31.92
C ARG A 2 11.28 65.81 -31.15
N ALA A 3 10.00 65.46 -31.24
CA ALA A 3 9.46 64.17 -30.85
C ALA A 3 9.82 63.15 -31.92
N THR A 4 10.28 61.97 -31.53
CA THR A 4 10.25 60.77 -32.36
C THR A 4 9.24 59.81 -31.76
N GLN A 5 8.13 59.70 -32.47
CA GLN A 5 7.05 58.76 -32.22
C GLN A 5 7.45 57.37 -32.72
N GLY A 6 7.01 56.35 -31.97
CA GLY A 6 6.49 55.09 -32.51
C GLY A 6 7.50 54.06 -32.99
N LEU A 7 7.57 52.93 -32.26
CA LEU A 7 7.45 51.62 -32.90
C LEU A 7 6.61 50.72 -31.98
N SER A 8 5.36 50.59 -32.40
CA SER A 8 4.44 49.51 -32.12
C SER A 8 5.12 48.14 -32.16
N ALA A 9 5.05 47.42 -31.04
CA ALA A 9 5.04 45.98 -31.06
C ALA A 9 3.95 45.54 -30.08
N ASP A 10 2.74 45.39 -30.61
CA ASP A 10 1.69 44.56 -30.03
C ASP A 10 2.27 43.16 -29.81
N VAL A 11 2.93 42.95 -28.68
CA VAL A 11 3.06 41.61 -28.12
C VAL A 11 1.68 41.28 -27.61
N ARG A 12 0.85 40.73 -28.51
CA ARG A 12 -0.41 40.11 -28.12
C ARG A 12 -0.05 39.09 -27.06
N PHE A 13 -0.40 39.40 -25.81
CA PHE A 13 -0.32 38.47 -24.71
C PHE A 13 -1.16 37.25 -25.09
N VAL A 14 -0.50 36.19 -25.55
CA VAL A 14 -1.14 34.90 -25.80
C VAL A 14 -1.44 34.34 -24.42
N PRO A 15 -2.71 34.25 -23.99
CA PRO A 15 -3.00 33.61 -22.72
C PRO A 15 -2.48 32.18 -22.80
N PRO A 16 -1.85 31.65 -21.74
CA PRO A 16 -1.47 30.25 -21.72
C PRO A 16 -2.74 29.42 -21.91
N LEU A 17 -2.91 28.82 -23.10
CA LEU A 17 -3.99 27.89 -23.46
C LEU A 17 -4.05 26.64 -22.55
N PHE A 18 -3.20 26.58 -21.53
CA PHE A 18 -3.05 25.48 -20.59
C PHE A 18 -3.28 25.85 -19.12
N SER A 19 -3.69 27.07 -18.78
CA SER A 19 -3.93 27.42 -17.37
C SER A 19 -5.28 26.92 -16.84
N GLN A 20 -6.27 26.69 -17.70
CA GLN A 20 -7.60 26.23 -17.28
C GLN A 20 -7.73 24.71 -17.12
N VAL A 21 -6.82 23.90 -17.68
CA VAL A 21 -6.84 22.44 -17.46
C VAL A 21 -6.37 22.09 -16.04
N CYS A 22 -5.60 22.96 -15.39
CA CYS A 22 -5.07 22.69 -14.05
C CYS A 22 -6.05 23.04 -12.91
N GLN A 23 -7.07 23.87 -13.17
CA GLN A 23 -8.06 24.27 -12.16
C GLN A 23 -9.33 23.39 -12.10
N GLN A 24 -9.43 22.39 -12.98
CA GLN A 24 -10.50 21.39 -13.00
C GLN A 24 -10.10 20.09 -12.26
N ARG A 25 -9.35 20.18 -11.15
CA ARG A 25 -9.32 19.10 -10.14
C ARG A 25 -10.22 19.42 -8.96
N GLY A 26 -11.33 20.11 -9.23
CA GLY A 26 -12.49 20.11 -8.37
C GLY A 26 -13.26 18.81 -8.56
N ASN A 27 -13.33 18.01 -7.49
CA ASN A 27 -14.44 17.12 -7.19
C ASN A 27 -14.89 16.13 -8.30
N THR A 28 -14.05 15.16 -8.64
CA THR A 28 -14.53 13.82 -9.04
C THR A 28 -14.54 12.89 -7.83
N GLY A 29 -15.35 13.24 -6.83
CA GLY A 29 -15.71 12.37 -5.71
C GLY A 29 -16.64 11.21 -6.10
N ARG A 30 -16.47 10.64 -7.29
CA ARG A 30 -17.28 9.55 -7.84
C ARG A 30 -16.38 8.41 -8.31
N GLN A 31 -16.46 7.32 -7.56
CA GLN A 31 -16.22 5.93 -7.99
C GLN A 31 -14.78 5.41 -8.21
N GLU A 32 -13.75 5.93 -7.56
CA GLU A 32 -12.41 5.31 -7.72
C GLU A 32 -12.28 3.91 -7.07
N SER A 33 -13.20 3.54 -6.17
CA SER A 33 -13.16 2.23 -5.49
C SER A 33 -14.05 1.15 -6.13
N GLU A 34 -14.84 1.47 -7.16
CA GLU A 34 -15.88 0.55 -7.70
C GLU A 34 -15.41 -0.24 -8.93
N LEU A 35 -14.33 0.21 -9.59
CA LEU A 35 -13.74 -0.45 -10.74
C LEU A 35 -12.23 -0.64 -10.60
N VAL A 36 -11.78 -1.06 -9.42
CA VAL A 36 -10.42 -1.59 -9.33
C VAL A 36 -10.48 -3.07 -9.68
N LYS A 37 -10.47 -3.38 -10.98
CA LYS A 37 -10.17 -4.73 -11.51
C LYS A 37 -8.70 -5.04 -11.20
N ASN A 38 -8.44 -5.34 -9.93
CA ASN A 38 -7.11 -5.63 -9.43
C ASN A 38 -6.74 -7.07 -9.78
N MET A 39 -5.75 -7.24 -10.66
CA MET A 39 -5.21 -8.56 -10.99
C MET A 39 -4.60 -9.28 -9.77
N ASP A 40 -4.08 -8.54 -8.78
CA ASP A 40 -3.66 -9.08 -7.47
C ASP A 40 -3.95 -8.07 -6.35
N THR A 41 -5.02 -8.32 -5.59
CA THR A 41 -5.43 -7.45 -4.46
C THR A 41 -4.40 -7.42 -3.33
N VAL A 42 -3.68 -8.53 -3.11
CA VAL A 42 -2.67 -8.65 -2.05
C VAL A 42 -1.44 -7.84 -2.42
N ALA A 43 -0.96 -7.96 -3.67
CA ALA A 43 0.16 -7.16 -4.15
C ALA A 43 -0.12 -5.66 -4.02
N ASN A 44 -1.32 -5.21 -4.38
CA ASN A 44 -1.72 -3.81 -4.24
C ASN A 44 -1.70 -3.32 -2.79
N PHE A 45 -2.20 -4.13 -1.86
CA PHE A 45 -2.15 -3.82 -0.42
C PHE A 45 -0.70 -3.64 0.07
N LEU A 46 0.16 -4.60 -0.27
CA LEU A 46 1.58 -4.61 0.11
C LEU A 46 2.35 -3.42 -0.46
N ILE A 47 2.12 -3.08 -1.73
CA ILE A 47 2.76 -1.93 -2.39
C ILE A 47 2.28 -0.62 -1.78
N ARG A 48 1.00 -0.48 -1.44
CA ARG A 48 0.48 0.71 -0.76
C ARG A 48 1.16 0.93 0.59
N ILE A 49 1.38 -0.13 1.37
CA ILE A 49 2.11 -0.06 2.65
C ILE A 49 3.55 0.40 2.41
N LYS A 50 4.28 -0.25 1.50
CA LYS A 50 5.66 0.11 1.15
C LYS A 50 5.78 1.57 0.74
N ASN A 51 4.92 2.03 -0.19
CA ASN A 51 4.97 3.40 -0.70
C ASN A 51 4.59 4.43 0.37
N SER A 52 3.66 4.10 1.27
CA SER A 52 3.27 4.99 2.37
C SER A 52 4.39 5.16 3.39
N SER A 53 5.09 4.07 3.70
CA SER A 53 6.27 4.07 4.55
C SER A 53 7.42 4.90 3.94
N LEU A 54 7.66 4.75 2.64
CA LEU A 54 8.65 5.57 1.92
C LEU A 54 8.28 7.05 1.86
N ALA A 55 6.99 7.37 1.70
CA ALA A 55 6.48 8.73 1.69
C ALA A 55 6.39 9.37 3.10
N GLY A 56 6.69 8.63 4.16
CA GLY A 56 6.60 9.11 5.55
C GLY A 56 5.17 9.40 6.01
N LYS A 57 4.16 8.80 5.36
CA LYS A 57 2.75 8.94 5.77
C LYS A 57 2.49 8.14 7.04
N GLN A 58 1.78 8.72 7.98
CA GLN A 58 1.44 8.04 9.24
C GLN A 58 0.27 7.09 9.07
N ASN A 59 -0.73 7.51 8.31
CA ASN A 59 -1.98 6.78 8.09
C ASN A 59 -2.15 6.44 6.62
N LEU A 60 -2.72 5.27 6.34
CA LEU A 60 -3.03 4.79 5.01
C LEU A 60 -4.44 4.21 4.98
N ALA A 61 -5.23 4.57 3.97
CA ALA A 61 -6.53 3.96 3.70
C ALA A 61 -6.43 2.96 2.52
N VAL A 62 -6.93 1.75 2.73
CA VAL A 62 -7.02 0.70 1.71
C VAL A 62 -8.45 0.11 1.66
N PRO A 63 -8.90 -0.39 0.50
CA PRO A 63 -10.20 -1.07 0.42
C PRO A 63 -10.22 -2.31 1.32
N PHE A 64 -11.35 -2.55 1.97
CA PHE A 64 -11.53 -3.72 2.82
C PHE A 64 -11.53 -5.00 1.99
N SER A 65 -10.79 -5.99 2.46
CA SER A 65 -10.88 -7.38 2.06
C SER A 65 -10.61 -8.23 3.30
N LYS A 66 -11.30 -9.36 3.46
CA LYS A 66 -11.09 -10.26 4.59
C LYS A 66 -9.62 -10.68 4.69
N PHE A 67 -8.99 -10.96 3.56
CA PHE A 67 -7.60 -11.37 3.47
C PHE A 67 -6.63 -10.24 3.87
N ASN A 68 -6.87 -9.02 3.38
CA ASN A 68 -6.05 -7.85 3.73
C ASN A 68 -6.22 -7.48 5.21
N HIS A 69 -7.42 -7.66 5.76
CA HIS A 69 -7.68 -7.43 7.18
C HIS A 69 -6.90 -8.40 8.06
N GLN A 70 -6.93 -9.70 7.75
CA GLN A 70 -6.11 -10.69 8.45
C GLN A 70 -4.62 -10.38 8.34
N MET A 71 -4.15 -9.96 7.15
CA MET A 71 -2.77 -9.55 6.95
C MET A 71 -2.39 -8.33 7.80
N ALA A 72 -3.29 -7.34 7.91
CA ALA A 72 -3.08 -6.18 8.77
C ALA A 72 -2.97 -6.57 10.26
N ILE A 73 -3.79 -7.52 10.73
CA ILE A 73 -3.70 -8.04 12.11
C ILE A 73 -2.34 -8.69 12.37
N ILE A 74 -1.82 -9.49 11.44
CA ILE A 74 -0.49 -10.10 11.58
C ILE A 74 0.60 -9.02 11.63
N LEU A 75 0.48 -7.99 10.78
CA LEU A 75 1.42 -6.88 10.76
C LEU A 75 1.38 -6.04 12.04
N GLU A 76 0.22 -5.91 12.67
CA GLU A 76 0.04 -5.25 13.96
C GLU A 76 0.70 -6.06 15.09
N LYS A 77 0.49 -7.38 15.13
CA LYS A 77 1.15 -8.28 16.09
C LYS A 77 2.67 -8.25 16.02
N GLU A 78 3.23 -8.16 14.83
CA GLU A 78 4.69 -8.05 14.61
C GLU A 78 5.21 -6.60 14.75
N GLY A 79 4.32 -5.65 15.04
CA GLY A 79 4.65 -4.25 15.32
C GLY A 79 5.08 -3.44 14.10
N PHE A 80 4.64 -3.79 12.89
CA PHE A 80 4.79 -2.93 11.70
C PHE A 80 3.71 -1.84 11.63
N LEU A 81 2.54 -2.17 12.17
CA LEU A 81 1.41 -1.27 12.31
C LEU A 81 1.17 -1.02 13.80
N GLU A 82 0.81 0.21 14.15
CA GLU A 82 0.41 0.55 15.51
C GLU A 82 -1.05 0.17 15.76
N LYS A 83 -1.90 0.38 14.74
CA LYS A 83 -3.33 0.13 14.85
C LYS A 83 -3.96 -0.10 13.48
N THR A 84 -4.86 -1.07 13.43
CA THR A 84 -5.76 -1.31 12.30
C THR A 84 -7.19 -0.91 12.68
N SER A 85 -7.82 -0.04 11.89
CA SER A 85 -9.22 0.38 12.11
C SER A 85 -10.08 0.11 10.88
N LEU A 86 -11.27 -0.45 11.10
CA LEU A 86 -12.28 -0.60 10.06
C LEU A 86 -13.17 0.64 10.07
N VAL A 87 -13.26 1.33 8.95
CA VAL A 87 -14.13 2.49 8.76
C VAL A 87 -15.09 2.19 7.63
N GLU A 88 -16.37 2.44 7.86
CA GLU A 88 -17.40 2.34 6.83
C GLU A 88 -17.82 3.74 6.40
N GLU A 89 -17.71 4.01 5.10
CA GLU A 89 -18.05 5.31 4.53
C GLU A 89 -18.92 5.07 3.30
N LYS A 90 -20.14 5.63 3.30
CA LYS A 90 -21.10 5.52 2.17
C LYS A 90 -21.35 4.07 1.74
N GLY A 91 -21.51 3.16 2.71
CA GLY A 91 -21.72 1.72 2.47
C GLY A 91 -20.48 0.96 2.00
N ARG A 92 -19.29 1.59 1.98
CA ARG A 92 -18.04 0.94 1.59
C ARG A 92 -17.11 0.82 2.78
N LYS A 93 -16.64 -0.40 3.02
CA LYS A 93 -15.69 -0.71 4.07
C LYS A 93 -14.27 -0.38 3.60
N LYS A 94 -13.52 0.36 4.43
CA LYS A 94 -12.12 0.72 4.25
C LYS A 94 -11.35 0.31 5.49
N LEU A 95 -10.11 -0.13 5.30
CA LEU A 95 -9.15 -0.35 6.37
C LEU A 95 -8.25 0.88 6.45
N VAL A 96 -8.20 1.48 7.63
CA VAL A 96 -7.26 2.55 7.97
C VAL A 96 -6.13 1.91 8.79
N LEU A 97 -4.92 2.02 8.28
CA LEU A 97 -3.71 1.47 8.88
C LEU A 97 -2.84 2.61 9.40
N ALA A 98 -2.44 2.54 10.68
CA ALA A 98 -1.45 3.43 11.27
C ALA A 98 -0.07 2.74 11.25
N LEU A 99 0.91 3.36 10.60
CA LEU A 99 2.28 2.83 10.48
C LEU A 99 3.12 3.17 11.71
N THR A 100 3.95 2.21 12.14
CA THR A 100 4.80 2.38 13.32
C THR A 100 5.93 3.37 13.11
N LYS A 101 6.04 4.30 14.05
CA LYS A 101 7.13 5.28 14.12
C LYS A 101 8.26 4.79 15.02
N LYS A 102 9.48 5.09 14.60
CA LYS A 102 10.70 4.93 15.39
C LYS A 102 11.50 6.23 15.32
N ASP A 103 11.87 6.80 16.46
CA ASP A 103 12.67 8.03 16.55
C ASP A 103 12.10 9.21 15.72
N LYS A 104 10.79 9.43 15.84
CA LYS A 104 10.00 10.46 15.09
C LYS A 104 9.94 10.25 13.57
N LYS A 105 10.52 9.18 13.03
CA LYS A 105 10.43 8.80 11.61
C LYS A 105 9.57 7.55 11.44
N ILE A 106 8.91 7.42 10.29
CA ILE A 106 8.17 6.20 9.97
C ILE A 106 9.17 5.08 9.69
N SER A 107 8.96 3.91 10.29
CA SER A 107 9.79 2.73 10.04
C SER A 107 9.71 2.37 8.57
N LYS A 108 10.85 2.22 7.89
CA LYS A 108 10.88 1.83 6.48
C LYS A 108 10.50 0.36 6.37
N ILE A 109 9.56 0.03 5.49
CA ILE A 109 9.08 -1.34 5.30
C ILE A 109 9.49 -1.81 3.90
N GLU A 110 10.25 -2.90 3.84
CA GLU A 110 10.46 -3.64 2.60
C GLU A 110 9.45 -4.78 2.50
N VAL A 111 8.90 -4.95 1.30
CA VAL A 111 7.92 -5.99 1.02
C VAL A 111 8.29 -6.74 -0.24
N ARG A 112 8.20 -8.06 -0.20
CA ARG A 112 8.41 -8.96 -1.33
C ARG A 112 7.23 -9.92 -1.45
N ARG A 113 6.52 -9.86 -2.59
CA ARG A 113 5.44 -10.79 -2.94
C ARG A 113 6.07 -12.06 -3.52
N ILE A 114 5.91 -13.19 -2.83
CA ILE A 114 6.55 -14.47 -3.18
C ILE A 114 5.67 -15.27 -4.13
N SER A 115 4.53 -15.75 -3.64
CA SER A 115 3.52 -16.33 -4.52
C SER A 115 2.92 -15.25 -5.45
N LYS A 116 2.54 -15.61 -6.67
CA LYS A 116 1.89 -14.72 -7.64
C LYS A 116 0.82 -15.53 -8.37
N PRO A 117 -0.22 -14.90 -8.96
CA PRO A 117 -1.25 -15.63 -9.70
C PRO A 117 -0.68 -16.57 -10.79
N GLY A 118 0.40 -16.18 -11.47
CA GLY A 118 1.07 -17.03 -12.47
C GLY A 118 2.07 -18.05 -11.91
N ARG A 119 2.47 -17.96 -10.63
CA ARG A 119 3.37 -18.91 -9.98
C ARG A 119 3.13 -18.96 -8.48
N ARG A 120 2.41 -19.99 -8.04
CA ARG A 120 2.18 -20.26 -6.62
C ARG A 120 3.40 -20.95 -6.02
N VAL A 121 3.70 -20.62 -4.75
CA VAL A 121 4.85 -21.18 -4.03
C VAL A 121 4.33 -21.76 -2.72
N TYR A 122 4.47 -23.07 -2.56
CA TYR A 122 4.06 -23.80 -1.37
C TYR A 122 5.28 -24.29 -0.60
N ALA A 123 5.14 -24.39 0.72
CA ALA A 123 6.18 -24.91 1.60
C ALA A 123 5.57 -25.83 2.66
N LYS A 124 6.30 -26.92 2.97
CA LYS A 124 5.96 -27.80 4.09
C LYS A 124 6.40 -27.14 5.40
N ALA A 125 5.84 -27.59 6.52
CA ALA A 125 6.22 -27.11 7.85
C ALA A 125 7.74 -27.18 8.09
N SER A 126 8.39 -28.26 7.64
CA SER A 126 9.86 -28.43 7.72
C SER A 126 10.64 -27.33 6.98
N ASP A 127 10.12 -26.86 5.84
CA ASP A 127 10.77 -25.82 5.02
C ASP A 127 10.62 -24.44 5.67
N LEU A 128 9.51 -24.19 6.39
CA LEU A 128 9.28 -22.94 7.12
C LEU A 128 10.36 -22.68 8.17
N LYS A 129 10.94 -23.73 8.75
CA LYS A 129 12.01 -23.61 9.75
C LYS A 129 13.26 -22.91 9.20
N ARG A 130 13.53 -23.07 7.89
CA ARG A 130 14.64 -22.42 7.17
C ARG A 130 14.36 -20.96 6.81
N LEU A 131 13.11 -20.52 6.88
CA LEU A 131 12.69 -19.15 6.54
C LEU A 131 12.75 -18.18 7.71
N ARG A 132 13.29 -18.62 8.86
CA ARG A 132 13.55 -17.76 10.03
C ARG A 132 14.69 -16.79 9.73
N GLY A 133 14.51 -15.53 10.11
CA GLY A 133 15.53 -14.49 9.95
C GLY A 133 14.97 -13.09 10.13
N SER A 134 15.60 -12.09 9.50
CA SER A 134 15.16 -10.69 9.51
C SER A 134 13.81 -10.47 8.81
N TRP A 135 13.48 -11.37 7.88
CA TRP A 135 12.22 -11.32 7.14
C TRP A 135 11.12 -12.09 7.86
N ILE A 136 9.99 -11.44 8.04
CA ILE A 136 8.76 -12.06 8.50
C ILE A 136 8.03 -12.60 7.28
N THR A 137 7.73 -13.89 7.31
CA THR A 137 7.10 -14.60 6.19
C THR A 137 5.66 -14.90 6.53
N VAL A 138 4.72 -14.44 5.70
CA VAL A 138 3.29 -14.69 5.86
C VAL A 138 2.90 -15.91 5.04
N VAL A 139 2.24 -16.87 5.67
CA VAL A 139 1.85 -18.16 5.09
C VAL A 139 0.33 -18.30 5.16
N SER A 140 -0.29 -18.67 4.04
CA SER A 140 -1.69 -19.06 4.00
C SER A 140 -1.77 -20.56 4.23
N THR A 141 -2.36 -20.97 5.34
CA THR A 141 -2.65 -22.36 5.69
C THR A 141 -4.15 -22.64 5.55
N PRO A 142 -4.59 -23.90 5.61
CA PRO A 142 -6.02 -24.23 5.61
C PRO A 142 -6.80 -23.62 6.78
N GLU A 143 -6.14 -23.45 7.93
CA GLU A 143 -6.75 -22.87 9.14
C GLU A 143 -6.80 -21.33 9.11
N GLY A 144 -6.02 -20.68 8.25
CA GLY A 144 -6.02 -19.23 8.11
C GLY A 144 -4.69 -18.65 7.65
N LEU A 145 -4.49 -17.36 7.95
CA LEU A 145 -3.26 -16.65 7.62
C LEU A 145 -2.41 -16.52 8.89
N PHE A 146 -1.17 -16.98 8.83
CA PHE A 146 -0.26 -17.01 9.98
C PHE A 146 1.13 -16.49 9.61
N ASN A 147 1.89 -16.06 10.62
CA ASN A 147 3.32 -15.90 10.46
C ASN A 147 4.00 -17.30 10.38
N ALA A 148 5.11 -17.42 9.69
CA ALA A 148 5.90 -18.65 9.61
C ALA A 148 6.31 -19.21 10.99
N LYS A 149 6.49 -18.35 12.00
CA LYS A 149 6.74 -18.79 13.39
C LYS A 149 5.50 -19.48 13.99
N GLU A 150 4.33 -18.87 13.86
CA GLU A 150 3.05 -19.41 14.36
C GLU A 150 2.66 -20.70 13.62
N ALA A 151 2.79 -20.70 12.28
CA ALA A 151 2.52 -21.88 11.46
C ALA A 151 3.42 -23.06 11.84
N LEU A 152 4.70 -22.82 12.16
CA LEU A 152 5.60 -23.87 12.61
C LEU A 152 5.19 -24.43 13.98
N ASN A 153 4.74 -23.57 14.91
CA ASN A 153 4.29 -24.03 16.22
C ASN A 153 3.07 -24.96 16.12
N GLN A 154 2.23 -24.74 15.11
CA GLN A 154 1.08 -25.59 14.80
C GLN A 154 1.41 -26.72 13.82
N ASN A 155 2.67 -26.86 13.38
CA ASN A 155 3.12 -27.80 12.35
C ASN A 155 2.34 -27.72 11.03
N LEU A 156 1.87 -26.54 10.65
CA LEU A 156 1.11 -26.31 9.42
C LEU A 156 2.03 -25.88 8.26
N GLY A 157 1.79 -26.47 7.09
CA GLY A 157 2.34 -26.01 5.80
C GLY A 157 1.34 -25.13 5.05
N GLY A 158 1.78 -24.52 3.95
CA GLY A 158 0.88 -23.66 3.17
C GLY A 158 1.53 -22.89 2.03
N GLU A 159 0.78 -21.94 1.47
CA GLU A 159 1.24 -21.03 0.43
C GLU A 159 2.05 -19.88 1.04
N ILE A 160 3.27 -19.64 0.55
CA ILE A 160 4.08 -18.49 0.96
C ILE A 160 3.58 -17.26 0.20
N ILE A 161 2.88 -16.38 0.91
CA ILE A 161 2.26 -15.21 0.31
C ILE A 161 3.29 -14.11 0.09
N CYS A 162 3.93 -13.64 1.17
CA CYS A 162 4.87 -12.54 1.12
C CYS A 162 5.92 -12.62 2.23
N LYS A 163 7.00 -11.85 2.03
CA LYS A 163 8.03 -11.57 3.03
C LYS A 163 8.08 -10.08 3.29
N ILE A 164 8.20 -9.70 4.55
CA ILE A 164 8.13 -8.33 5.02
C ILE A 164 9.26 -8.09 6.02
N ALA A 165 9.98 -6.99 5.88
CA ALA A 165 11.08 -6.62 6.77
C ALA A 165 11.06 -5.12 7.07
N LYS A 166 11.60 -4.74 8.23
CA LYS A 166 11.89 -3.34 8.58
C LYS A 166 13.31 -3.02 8.14
N ILE A 167 13.51 -1.86 7.51
CA ILE A 167 14.82 -1.32 7.14
C ILE A 167 15.15 -0.13 8.06
#